data_AF-A0A1Q7MHE5-F1
#
_entry.id   AF-A0A1Q7MHE5-F1
#
_cell.length_a   1.000
_cell.length_b   1.000
_cell.length_c   1.000
_cell.angle_alpha   90.00
_cell.angle_beta   90.00
_cell.angle_gamma   90.00
#
_symmetry.space_group_name_H-M   'P 1'
#
loop_
_entity.id
_entity.type
_entity.pdbx_description
1 polymer ?
#
loop_
_entity_poly.entity_id
_entity_poly.type
_entity_poly.pdbx_seq_one_letter_code
_entity_poly.pdbx_strand_id
1 'polypeptide(L)'
;MRETVFDESYNVREVLDDVIERVALREKLLGTAKQFAEKKREEKFTLAIRQFESLMVDFLRLYQPILERLRSYREAMQKEITSLRSSLATVNGMLEVSKGIEGLAPRVQQLEADGQELDGRINEKMKMANKIDDLFNRVRPFQTGGQGQMGRDSLSDVLSGMPKDLFPDTPEPAKEVTRKAGSR
;
A
#
# COMPACT_ATOMS: atom_id res chain seq x y z
N MET A 1 -1.86 28.61 23.57
CA MET A 1 -2.52 27.58 22.74
C MET A 1 -1.47 27.03 21.79
N ARG A 2 -1.10 25.75 21.86
CA ARG A 2 -0.30 25.12 20.81
C ARG A 2 -1.25 24.86 19.67
N GLU A 3 -1.10 25.59 18.56
CA GLU A 3 -1.73 25.21 17.30
C GLU A 3 -1.37 23.75 17.05
N THR A 4 -2.37 22.87 16.98
CA THR A 4 -2.21 21.53 16.45
C THR A 4 -1.86 21.69 14.99
N VAL A 5 -0.57 21.90 14.71
CA VAL A 5 -0.02 21.89 13.36
C VAL A 5 -0.46 20.56 12.75
N PHE A 6 -1.27 20.64 11.71
CA PHE A 6 -1.74 19.48 10.98
C PHE A 6 -0.51 18.71 10.48
N ASP A 7 -0.23 17.56 11.07
CA ASP A 7 0.90 16.73 10.66
C ASP A 7 0.52 16.01 9.37
N GLU A 8 0.80 16.64 8.23
CA GLU A 8 0.63 16.02 6.91
C GLU A 8 1.38 14.68 6.82
N SER A 9 2.49 14.53 7.54
CA SER A 9 3.24 13.26 7.60
C SER A 9 2.53 12.21 8.46
N TYR A 10 1.67 12.59 9.41
CA TYR A 10 0.82 11.64 10.14
C TYR A 10 -0.25 11.05 9.23
N ASN A 11 -0.96 11.88 8.46
CA ASN A 11 -2.01 11.39 7.56
C ASN A 11 -1.44 10.49 6.46
N VAL A 12 -0.27 10.82 5.91
CA VAL A 12 0.38 9.95 4.91
C VAL A 12 0.82 8.63 5.55
N ARG A 13 1.29 8.63 6.80
CA ARG A 13 1.63 7.42 7.55
C ARG A 13 0.43 6.49 7.74
N GLU A 14 -0.68 7.02 8.23
CA GLU A 14 -1.89 6.23 8.47
C GLU A 14 -2.44 5.65 7.16
N VAL A 15 -2.47 6.46 6.09
CA VAL A 15 -2.89 5.99 4.76
C VAL A 15 -1.95 4.93 4.22
N LEU A 16 -0.63 5.10 4.39
CA LEU A 16 0.35 4.11 3.98
C LEU A 16 0.16 2.78 4.72
N ASP A 17 0.00 2.83 6.04
CA ASP A 17 -0.18 1.64 6.86
C ASP A 17 -1.50 0.91 6.54
N ASP A 18 -2.62 1.64 6.32
CA ASP A 18 -3.90 1.07 5.87
C ASP A 18 -3.78 0.40 4.48
N VAL A 19 -3.10 1.05 3.52
CA VAL A 19 -2.88 0.47 2.20
C VAL A 19 -2.01 -0.79 2.29
N ILE A 20 -0.95 -0.77 3.10
CA ILE A 20 -0.09 -1.94 3.33
C ILE A 20 -0.89 -3.09 3.93
N GLU A 21 -1.74 -2.83 4.92
CA GLU A 21 -2.57 -3.86 5.54
C GLU A 21 -3.56 -4.48 4.54
N ARG A 22 -4.23 -3.64 3.74
CA ARG A 22 -5.17 -4.10 2.72
C ARG A 22 -4.52 -4.92 1.61
N VAL A 23 -3.29 -4.57 1.22
CA VAL A 23 -2.46 -5.36 0.29
C VAL A 23 -2.07 -6.68 0.93
N ALA A 24 -1.56 -6.65 2.16
CA ALA A 24 -1.11 -7.85 2.87
C ALA A 24 -2.24 -8.87 3.07
N LEU A 25 -3.45 -8.41 3.40
CA LEU A 25 -4.62 -9.29 3.53
C LEU A 25 -4.93 -10.03 2.22
N ARG A 26 -4.89 -9.31 1.09
CA ARG A 26 -5.14 -9.88 -0.24
C ARG A 26 -4.06 -10.85 -0.67
N GLU A 27 -2.80 -10.53 -0.42
CA GLU A 27 -1.68 -11.46 -0.64
C GLU A 27 -1.82 -12.73 0.17
N LYS A 28 -2.25 -12.63 1.44
CA LYS A 28 -2.50 -13.79 2.30
C LYS A 28 -3.63 -14.67 1.77
N LEU A 29 -4.70 -14.08 1.27
CA LEU A 29 -5.80 -14.82 0.63
C LEU A 29 -5.30 -15.55 -0.62
N LEU A 30 -4.57 -14.85 -1.49
CA LEU A 30 -3.99 -15.43 -2.69
C LEU A 30 -3.01 -16.57 -2.38
N GLY A 31 -2.11 -16.36 -1.42
CA GLY A 31 -1.14 -17.36 -0.98
C GLY A 31 -1.82 -18.60 -0.40
N THR A 32 -2.88 -18.40 0.41
CA THR A 32 -3.68 -19.51 0.97
C THR A 32 -4.39 -20.30 -0.14
N ALA A 33 -4.97 -19.61 -1.12
CA ALA A 33 -5.60 -20.25 -2.28
C ALA A 33 -4.60 -21.06 -3.10
N LYS A 34 -3.39 -20.52 -3.34
CA LYS A 34 -2.29 -21.22 -4.02
C LYS A 34 -1.86 -22.49 -3.28
N GLN A 35 -1.60 -22.39 -1.98
CA GLN A 35 -1.25 -23.54 -1.14
C GLN A 35 -2.36 -24.60 -1.10
N PHE A 36 -3.63 -24.18 -1.09
CA PHE A 36 -4.75 -25.11 -1.09
C PHE A 36 -4.90 -25.83 -2.43
N ALA A 37 -4.74 -25.10 -3.54
CA ALA A 37 -4.74 -25.65 -4.90
C ALA A 37 -3.61 -26.69 -5.08
N GLU A 38 -2.40 -26.39 -4.62
CA GLU A 38 -1.25 -27.31 -4.69
C GLU A 38 -1.52 -28.62 -3.93
N LYS A 39 -2.16 -28.54 -2.76
CA LYS A 39 -2.50 -29.72 -1.94
C LYS A 39 -3.58 -30.58 -2.56
N LYS A 40 -4.58 -29.97 -3.20
CA LYS A 40 -5.75 -30.68 -3.74
C LYS A 40 -5.57 -31.12 -5.19
N ARG A 41 -4.72 -30.44 -5.97
CA ARG A 41 -4.49 -30.69 -7.41
C ARG A 41 -5.76 -30.69 -8.26
N GLU A 42 -6.75 -29.87 -7.89
CA GLU A 42 -8.01 -29.75 -8.64
C GLU A 42 -8.06 -28.44 -9.43
N GLU A 43 -8.48 -28.51 -10.70
CA GLU A 43 -8.50 -27.37 -11.64
C GLU A 43 -9.45 -26.24 -11.20
N LYS A 44 -10.50 -26.56 -10.44
CA LYS A 44 -11.44 -25.55 -9.90
C LYS A 44 -10.75 -24.51 -8.99
N PHE A 45 -9.64 -24.88 -8.36
CA PHE A 45 -8.85 -23.95 -7.54
C PHE A 45 -7.98 -23.02 -8.39
N THR A 46 -7.58 -23.44 -9.60
CA THR A 46 -6.89 -22.57 -10.56
C THR A 46 -7.78 -21.39 -10.97
N LEU A 47 -9.09 -21.62 -11.17
CA LEU A 47 -10.04 -20.55 -11.46
C LEU A 47 -10.19 -19.59 -10.27
N ALA A 48 -10.32 -20.12 -9.05
CA ALA A 48 -10.41 -19.30 -7.84
C ALA A 48 -9.15 -18.43 -7.61
N ILE A 49 -7.95 -18.98 -7.89
CA ILE A 49 -6.70 -18.20 -7.84
C ILE A 49 -6.74 -17.04 -8.82
N ARG A 50 -7.15 -17.27 -10.07
CA ARG A 50 -7.28 -16.18 -11.08
C ARG A 50 -8.28 -15.11 -10.64
N GLN A 51 -9.38 -15.49 -10.00
CA GLN A 51 -10.34 -14.54 -9.44
C GLN A 51 -9.72 -13.68 -8.33
N PHE A 52 -8.93 -14.26 -7.42
CA PHE A 52 -8.22 -13.50 -6.41
C PHE A 52 -7.14 -12.58 -7.00
N GLU A 53 -6.45 -13.01 -8.06
CA GLU A 53 -5.51 -12.16 -8.80
C GLU A 53 -6.22 -10.98 -9.46
N SER A 54 -7.37 -11.21 -10.11
CA SER A 54 -8.20 -10.14 -10.68
C SER A 54 -8.66 -9.14 -9.61
N LEU A 55 -9.10 -9.63 -8.45
CA LEU A 55 -9.55 -8.76 -7.35
C LEU A 55 -8.40 -7.91 -6.78
N MET A 56 -7.17 -8.45 -6.80
CA MET A 56 -5.97 -7.69 -6.43
C MET A 56 -5.70 -6.56 -7.44
N VAL A 57 -5.83 -6.85 -8.75
CA VAL A 57 -5.69 -5.83 -9.81
C VAL A 57 -6.75 -4.74 -9.68
N ASP A 58 -8.02 -5.10 -9.47
CA ASP A 58 -9.12 -4.15 -9.30
C ASP A 58 -8.93 -3.27 -8.06
N PHE A 59 -8.45 -3.86 -6.96
CA PHE A 59 -8.09 -3.10 -5.77
C PHE A 59 -7.00 -2.08 -6.05
N LEU A 60 -5.91 -2.48 -6.73
CA LEU A 60 -4.83 -1.54 -7.07
C LEU A 60 -5.30 -0.44 -8.00
N ARG A 61 -6.21 -0.75 -8.94
CA ARG A 61 -6.82 0.25 -9.83
C ARG A 61 -7.66 1.26 -9.06
N LEU A 62 -8.45 0.81 -8.08
CA LEU A 62 -9.24 1.70 -7.22
C LEU A 62 -8.33 2.61 -6.37
N TYR A 63 -7.21 2.08 -5.90
CA TYR A 63 -6.24 2.79 -5.06
C TYR A 63 -5.19 3.57 -5.86
N GLN A 64 -5.24 3.53 -7.18
CA GLN A 64 -4.25 4.16 -8.06
C GLN A 64 -3.98 5.64 -7.72
N PRO A 65 -4.98 6.50 -7.43
CA PRO A 65 -4.71 7.89 -7.05
C PRO A 65 -3.94 8.02 -5.73
N ILE A 66 -4.14 7.10 -4.80
CA ILE A 66 -3.43 7.06 -3.52
C ILE A 66 -2.00 6.58 -3.74
N LEU A 67 -1.82 5.54 -4.56
CA LEU A 67 -0.48 5.05 -4.93
C LEU A 67 0.33 6.13 -5.66
N GLU A 68 -0.28 6.91 -6.55
CA GLU A 68 0.38 8.03 -7.22
C GLU A 68 0.82 9.11 -6.22
N ARG A 69 -0.04 9.48 -5.26
CA ARG A 69 0.33 10.41 -4.19
C ARG A 69 1.48 9.88 -3.33
N LEU A 70 1.47 8.59 -2.98
CA LEU A 70 2.56 7.95 -2.22
C LEU A 70 3.87 7.96 -3.02
N ARG A 71 3.82 7.77 -4.34
CA ARG A 71 4.99 7.88 -5.22
C ARG A 71 5.56 9.30 -5.20
N SER A 72 4.72 10.32 -5.39
CA SER A 72 5.16 11.73 -5.34
C SER A 72 5.71 12.10 -3.97
N TYR A 73 5.09 11.63 -2.89
CA TYR A 73 5.57 11.86 -1.53
C TYR A 73 6.94 11.21 -1.30
N ARG A 74 7.16 9.98 -1.80
CA ARG A 74 8.46 9.30 -1.76
C ARG A 74 9.54 10.08 -2.52
N GLU A 75 9.23 10.63 -3.69
CA GLU A 75 10.16 11.47 -4.45
C GLU A 75 10.52 12.76 -3.71
N ALA A 76 9.54 13.43 -3.11
CA ALA A 76 9.76 14.63 -2.29
C ALA A 76 10.65 14.31 -1.08
N MET A 77 10.34 13.22 -0.37
CA MET A 77 11.12 12.75 0.77
C MET A 77 12.56 12.42 0.40
N GLN A 78 12.79 11.83 -0.77
CA GLN A 78 14.16 11.56 -1.24
C GLN A 78 14.97 12.85 -1.41
N LYS A 79 14.35 13.91 -1.96
CA LYS A 79 14.98 15.23 -2.08
C LYS A 79 15.29 15.84 -0.71
N GLU A 80 14.36 15.72 0.23
CA GLU A 80 14.57 16.19 1.61
C GLU A 80 15.71 15.43 2.31
N ILE A 81 15.78 14.10 2.17
CA ILE A 81 16.88 13.29 2.71
C ILE A 81 18.22 13.75 2.13
N THR A 82 18.30 14.00 0.82
CA THR A 82 19.52 14.53 0.18
C THR A 82 19.91 15.91 0.75
N SER A 83 18.93 16.80 0.94
CA SER A 83 19.17 18.13 1.55
C SER A 83 19.64 18.04 3.01
N LEU A 84 19.02 17.16 3.81
CA LEU A 84 19.42 16.92 5.19
C LEU A 84 20.82 16.32 5.28
N ARG A 85 21.17 15.38 4.39
CA ARG A 85 22.53 14.81 4.31
C ARG A 85 23.58 15.87 3.97
N SER A 86 23.25 16.80 3.06
CA SER A 86 24.13 17.94 2.78
C SER A 86 24.31 18.83 4.01
N SER A 87 23.23 19.11 4.74
CA SER A 87 23.28 19.92 5.96
C SER A 87 24.11 19.23 7.05
N LEU A 88 23.95 17.92 7.22
CA LEU A 88 24.73 17.11 8.15
C LEU A 88 26.22 17.12 7.80
N ALA A 89 26.56 17.01 6.51
CA ALA A 89 27.95 17.11 6.06
C ALA A 89 28.57 18.47 6.40
N THR A 90 27.80 19.56 6.26
CA THR A 90 28.25 20.90 6.69
C THR A 90 28.46 20.98 8.20
N VAL A 91 27.52 20.48 9.00
CA VAL A 91 27.64 20.46 10.47
C VAL A 91 28.85 19.64 10.92
N ASN A 92 29.07 18.48 10.31
CA ASN A 92 30.23 17.64 10.59
C ASN A 92 31.55 18.33 10.22
N GLY A 93 31.61 19.00 9.07
CA GLY A 93 32.79 19.80 8.69
C GLY A 93 33.06 20.95 9.66
N MET A 94 32.02 21.66 10.10
CA MET A 94 32.16 22.70 11.13
C MET A 94 32.61 22.13 12.48
N LEU A 95 32.12 20.94 12.83
CA LEU A 95 32.47 20.25 14.07
C LEU A 95 33.95 19.85 14.08
N GLU A 96 34.45 19.28 12.99
CA GLU A 96 35.87 18.92 12.83
C GLU A 96 36.79 20.14 13.00
N VAL A 97 36.45 21.26 12.35
CA VAL A 97 37.19 22.51 12.49
C VAL A 97 37.12 23.06 13.92
N SER A 98 35.93 23.02 14.54
CA SER A 98 35.71 23.59 15.88
C SER A 98 36.38 22.80 17.00
N LYS A 99 36.56 21.47 16.83
CA LYS A 99 37.25 20.62 17.80
C LYS A 99 38.74 20.95 17.97
N GLY A 100 39.37 21.55 16.95
CA GLY A 100 40.78 21.94 16.99
C GLY A 100 41.06 23.32 17.60
N ILE A 101 40.02 24.07 17.99
CA ILE A 101 40.15 25.46 18.44
C ILE A 101 39.84 25.57 19.93
N GLU A 102 40.80 26.07 20.70
CA GLU A 102 40.65 26.33 22.12
C GLU A 102 39.60 27.42 22.38
N GLY A 103 38.70 27.21 23.34
CA GLY A 103 37.60 28.14 23.66
C GLY A 103 36.28 27.90 22.90
N LEU A 104 36.22 26.98 21.94
CA LEU A 104 34.98 26.64 21.20
C LEU A 104 34.19 25.46 21.79
N ALA A 105 34.48 25.01 23.02
CA ALA A 105 33.79 23.87 23.63
C ALA A 105 32.24 23.98 23.63
N PRO A 106 31.61 25.13 23.93
CA PRO A 106 30.15 25.26 23.82
C PRO A 106 29.63 25.10 22.39
N ARG A 107 30.40 25.57 21.39
CA ARG A 107 30.05 25.45 19.98
C ARG A 107 30.16 24.02 19.49
N VAL A 108 31.17 23.27 19.96
CA VAL A 108 31.33 21.84 19.69
C VAL A 108 30.12 21.06 20.19
N GLN A 109 29.71 21.29 21.45
CA GLN A 109 28.54 20.62 22.02
C GLN A 109 27.25 20.91 21.23
N GLN A 110 27.05 22.17 20.80
CA GLN A 110 25.91 22.52 19.96
C GLN A 110 25.94 21.80 18.61
N LEU A 111 27.09 21.78 17.93
CA LEU A 111 27.24 21.11 16.63
C LEU A 111 27.05 19.60 16.74
N GLU A 112 27.45 18.97 17.85
CA GLU A 112 27.17 17.55 18.11
C GLU A 112 25.67 17.28 18.30
N ALA A 113 24.96 18.16 19.02
CA ALA A 113 23.51 18.06 19.17
C ALA A 113 22.79 18.26 17.83
N ASP A 114 23.17 19.27 17.05
CA ASP A 114 22.61 19.54 15.72
C ASP A 114 22.85 18.35 14.77
N GLY A 115 24.05 17.75 14.82
CA GLY A 115 24.39 16.56 14.04
C GLY A 115 23.51 15.36 14.40
N GLN A 116 23.33 15.09 15.69
CA GLN A 116 22.45 14.01 16.17
C GLN A 116 20.98 14.24 15.78
N GLU A 117 20.49 15.48 15.84
CA GLU A 117 19.12 15.83 15.42
C GLU A 117 18.93 15.58 13.91
N LEU A 118 19.88 16.02 13.09
CA LEU A 118 19.84 15.81 11.65
C LEU A 118 19.87 14.31 11.29
N ASP A 119 20.73 13.53 11.94
CA ASP A 119 20.76 12.07 11.77
C ASP A 119 19.44 11.41 12.17
N GLY A 120 18.84 11.84 13.27
CA GLY A 120 17.51 11.38 13.70
C GLY A 120 16.44 11.61 12.62
N ARG A 121 16.37 12.83 12.10
CA ARG A 121 15.42 13.21 11.03
C ARG A 121 15.65 12.43 9.73
N ILE A 122 16.91 12.24 9.35
CA ILE A 122 17.28 11.44 8.16
C ILE A 122 16.79 9.99 8.34
N ASN A 123 17.04 9.39 9.50
CA ASN A 123 16.64 8.01 9.79
C ASN A 123 15.13 7.81 9.79
N GLU A 124 14.37 8.74 10.35
CA GLU A 124 12.89 8.70 10.33
C GLU A 124 12.34 8.76 8.90
N LYS A 125 12.84 9.70 8.09
CA LYS A 125 12.44 9.81 6.68
C LYS A 125 12.86 8.58 5.88
N MET A 126 14.07 8.04 6.07
CA MET A 126 14.50 6.82 5.40
C MET A 126 13.60 5.62 5.73
N LYS A 127 13.17 5.46 6.99
CA LYS A 127 12.23 4.40 7.38
C LYS A 127 10.91 4.51 6.60
N MET A 128 10.40 5.73 6.45
CA MET A 128 9.17 5.97 5.69
C MET A 128 9.34 5.70 4.19
N ALA A 129 10.44 6.16 3.60
CA ALA A 129 10.76 5.91 2.19
C ALA A 129 10.84 4.40 1.91
N ASN A 130 11.50 3.65 2.80
CA ASN A 130 11.62 2.20 2.68
C ASN A 130 10.25 1.50 2.75
N LYS A 131 9.36 1.91 3.68
CA LYS A 131 7.98 1.37 3.74
C LYS A 131 7.23 1.57 2.41
N ILE A 132 7.38 2.74 1.79
CA ILE A 132 6.75 3.04 0.50
C ILE A 132 7.35 2.18 -0.62
N ASP A 133 8.67 2.04 -0.66
CA ASP A 133 9.37 1.22 -1.64
C ASP A 133 8.98 -0.27 -1.50
N ASP A 134 8.85 -0.78 -0.27
CA ASP A 134 8.36 -2.13 0.02
C ASP A 134 6.93 -2.36 -0.48
N LEU A 135 6.02 -1.40 -0.25
CA LEU A 135 4.67 -1.45 -0.80
C LEU A 135 4.72 -1.55 -2.33
N PHE A 136 5.51 -0.70 -3.00
CA PHE A 136 5.62 -0.73 -4.46
C PHE A 136 6.22 -2.05 -4.99
N ASN A 137 7.18 -2.63 -4.28
CA ASN A 137 7.74 -3.94 -4.64
C ASN A 137 6.70 -5.06 -4.53
N ARG A 138 5.84 -5.02 -3.50
CA ARG A 138 4.75 -5.99 -3.28
C ARG A 138 3.67 -5.93 -4.35
N VAL A 139 3.28 -4.71 -4.76
CA VAL A 139 2.20 -4.54 -5.75
C VAL A 139 2.68 -4.70 -7.19
N ARG A 140 4.00 -4.59 -7.47
CA ARG A 140 4.59 -4.68 -8.82
C ARG A 140 4.10 -5.89 -9.65
N PRO A 141 4.01 -7.12 -9.11
CA PRO A 141 3.55 -8.29 -9.88
C PRO A 141 2.11 -8.17 -10.39
N PHE A 142 1.30 -7.31 -9.77
CA PHE A 142 -0.10 -7.10 -10.12
C PHE A 142 -0.32 -5.79 -10.91
N GLN A 143 0.75 -5.01 -11.12
CA GLN A 143 0.72 -3.78 -11.92
C GLN A 143 1.03 -4.02 -13.40
N THR A 144 1.40 -5.24 -13.80
CA THR A 144 1.59 -5.61 -15.20
C THR A 144 0.24 -5.74 -15.91
N GLY A 145 -0.19 -4.59 -16.45
CA GLY A 145 -1.41 -4.39 -17.20
C GLY A 145 -1.49 -2.91 -17.55
N GLY A 146 -0.54 -2.45 -18.37
CA GLY A 146 -0.62 -1.12 -18.96
C GLY A 146 -1.99 -0.91 -19.59
N GLN A 147 -2.52 0.31 -19.43
CA GLN A 147 -3.77 0.78 -20.02
C GLN A 147 -4.00 0.15 -21.42
N GLY A 148 -4.89 -0.85 -21.54
CA GLY A 148 -5.30 -1.36 -22.86
C GLY A 148 -5.73 -2.82 -22.99
N GLN A 149 -5.36 -3.72 -22.08
CA GLN A 149 -5.77 -5.14 -22.16
C GLN A 149 -6.22 -5.63 -20.78
N MET A 150 -7.22 -6.50 -20.73
CA MET A 150 -7.69 -7.20 -19.51
C MET A 150 -8.66 -6.43 -18.58
N GLY A 151 -9.62 -5.68 -19.13
CA GLY A 151 -10.65 -5.05 -18.28
C GLY A 151 -12.11 -5.36 -18.65
N ARG A 152 -12.38 -5.91 -19.84
CA ARG A 152 -13.76 -6.09 -20.31
C ARG A 152 -14.11 -7.54 -20.66
N ASP A 153 -13.13 -8.31 -21.16
CA ASP A 153 -13.40 -9.68 -21.60
C ASP A 153 -13.18 -10.72 -20.49
N SER A 154 -12.36 -10.42 -19.47
CA SER A 154 -12.04 -11.39 -18.40
C SER A 154 -13.19 -11.63 -17.41
N LEU A 155 -14.03 -10.64 -17.12
CA LEU A 155 -15.16 -10.82 -16.20
C LEU A 155 -16.33 -11.57 -16.85
N SER A 156 -16.60 -11.33 -18.14
CA SER A 156 -17.66 -12.05 -18.88
C SER A 156 -17.31 -13.52 -19.12
N ASP A 157 -16.04 -13.83 -19.38
CA ASP A 157 -15.58 -15.21 -19.60
C ASP A 157 -15.48 -16.01 -18.30
N VAL A 158 -15.18 -15.35 -17.17
CA VAL A 158 -15.14 -16.01 -15.86
C VAL A 158 -16.55 -16.25 -15.31
N LEU A 159 -17.50 -15.33 -15.52
CA LEU A 159 -18.90 -15.51 -15.08
C LEU A 159 -19.65 -16.56 -15.93
N SER A 160 -19.33 -16.67 -17.22
CA SER A 160 -19.95 -17.66 -18.12
C SER A 160 -19.43 -19.09 -17.90
N GLY A 161 -18.25 -19.25 -17.30
CA GLY A 161 -17.64 -20.54 -16.95
C GLY A 161 -17.87 -21.03 -15.52
N MET A 162 -18.64 -20.32 -14.68
CA MET A 162 -18.91 -20.76 -13.30
C MET A 162 -19.88 -21.96 -13.28
N PRO A 163 -19.55 -23.05 -12.58
CA PRO A 163 -20.52 -24.09 -12.23
C PRO A 163 -21.66 -23.45 -11.41
N LYS A 164 -22.91 -23.70 -11.82
CA LYS A 164 -24.11 -23.17 -11.15
C LYS A 164 -24.25 -23.63 -9.70
N ASP A 165 -23.52 -24.68 -9.33
CA ASP A 165 -23.59 -25.35 -8.03
C ASP A 165 -22.80 -24.65 -6.90
N LEU A 166 -22.17 -23.49 -7.18
CA LEU A 166 -21.44 -22.70 -6.18
C LEU A 166 -22.33 -21.72 -5.40
N PHE A 167 -23.60 -21.57 -5.79
CA PHE A 167 -24.59 -20.85 -5.00
C PHE A 167 -25.49 -21.90 -4.33
N PRO A 168 -25.59 -21.96 -2.99
CA PRO A 168 -26.69 -22.70 -2.38
C PRO A 168 -27.99 -22.13 -2.94
N ASP A 169 -28.88 -23.01 -3.40
CA ASP A 169 -30.13 -22.67 -4.08
C ASP A 169 -30.74 -21.42 -3.46
N THR A 170 -30.84 -20.37 -4.26
CA THR A 170 -31.69 -19.23 -3.91
C THR A 170 -33.07 -19.80 -3.60
N PRO A 171 -33.63 -19.57 -2.39
CA PRO A 171 -34.93 -20.12 -2.08
C PRO A 171 -35.90 -19.63 -3.15
N GLU A 172 -36.56 -20.59 -3.81
CA GLU A 172 -37.48 -20.34 -4.92
C GLU A 172 -38.42 -19.18 -4.57
N PRO A 173 -38.69 -18.24 -5.50
CA PRO A 173 -39.73 -17.25 -5.28
C PRO A 173 -41.04 -18.01 -5.04
N ALA A 174 -41.58 -17.87 -3.83
CA ALA A 174 -42.81 -18.50 -3.41
C ALA A 174 -43.87 -18.28 -4.50
N LYS A 175 -44.43 -19.39 -5.02
CA LYS A 175 -45.59 -19.37 -5.90
C LYS A 175 -46.71 -18.63 -5.17
N GLU A 176 -46.93 -17.38 -5.54
CA GLU A 176 -48.10 -16.61 -5.12
C GLU A 176 -49.34 -17.33 -5.66
N VAL A 177 -50.04 -18.03 -4.77
CA VAL A 177 -51.33 -18.64 -5.07
C VAL A 177 -52.33 -17.51 -5.24
N THR A 178 -52.60 -17.12 -6.49
CA THR A 178 -53.74 -16.28 -6.85
C THR A 178 -55.03 -16.97 -6.38
N ARG A 179 -55.56 -16.54 -5.23
CA ARG A 179 -56.93 -16.85 -4.83
C ARG A 179 -57.87 -16.10 -5.75
N LYS A 180 -58.67 -16.84 -6.53
CA LYS A 180 -59.81 -16.32 -7.28
C LYS A 180 -60.73 -15.55 -6.33
N ALA A 181 -60.87 -14.24 -6.56
CA ALA A 181 -61.96 -13.46 -6.02
C ALA A 181 -63.25 -13.87 -6.74
N GLY A 182 -64.26 -14.30 -5.98
CA GLY A 182 -65.58 -14.63 -6.50
C GLY A 182 -66.29 -13.36 -7.00
N SER A 183 -66.84 -13.44 -8.21
CA SER A 183 -67.77 -12.44 -8.73
C SER A 183 -69.08 -12.53 -7.97
N ARG A 184 -69.61 -11.37 -7.55
CA ARG A 184 -71.05 -11.18 -7.40
C ARG A 184 -71.69 -10.95 -8.76
#